data_AF-A0A495V9V2-F1
#
_entry.id   AF-A0A495V9V2-F1
#
_cell.length_a   1.000
_cell.length_b   1.000
_cell.length_c   1.000
_cell.angle_alpha   90.00
_cell.angle_beta   90.00
_cell.angle_gamma   90.00
#
_symmetry.space_group_name_H-M   'P 1'
#
loop_
_entity.id
_entity.type
_entity.pdbx_description
1 polymer ?
#
loop_
_entity_poly.entity_id
_entity_poly.type
_entity_poly.pdbx_seq_one_letter_code
_entity_poly.pdbx_strand_id
1 'polypeptide(L)'
;MPTPPMNRRQPIRMCCLGCLIWILSLGSASAAAPPSAPESAPAPISESGRIEVSQGEPASLTFWNREIAILRADIGGISPAERVRRIQGKITDVLVREPGNTAEAVRSTFANLNGFWVQIDGHPVFGLVPEDADAVTGETVDEQVRRVVDVLQEALDARREQRSLPLILDAVLVGSPITNYSRLADERGAVVGTKVTIGYDTPWRQVHAMLTLAAGRTSLVRKEPAPFVLQRTLADFYPEYELFVHIDRPEQRFFALSELHGHIQDVFNEYGVQIMSPNFVSQPDQKVWVPEQDWYAAPAAPETRTARREL
;
A
#
# COMPACT_ATOMS: atom_id res chain seq x y z
N MET A 1 52.02 -8.87 -27.93
CA MET A 1 51.13 -7.70 -27.79
C MET A 1 50.54 -7.73 -26.39
N PRO A 2 50.54 -6.60 -25.67
CA PRO A 2 50.36 -6.55 -24.23
C PRO A 2 48.89 -6.57 -23.83
N THR A 3 48.63 -7.22 -22.70
CA THR A 3 47.37 -7.21 -21.95
C THR A 3 47.09 -5.80 -21.39
N PRO A 4 45.84 -5.30 -21.45
CA PRO A 4 45.51 -4.02 -20.84
C PRO A 4 45.33 -4.16 -19.31
N PRO A 5 45.71 -3.15 -18.49
CA PRO A 5 45.51 -3.19 -17.05
C PRO A 5 44.23 -2.44 -16.59
N MET A 6 43.75 -2.91 -15.44
CA MET A 6 43.02 -2.22 -14.37
C MET A 6 41.60 -1.68 -14.63
N ASN A 7 40.67 -2.06 -13.72
CA ASN A 7 39.92 -1.03 -13.02
C ASN A 7 39.58 -1.45 -11.56
N ARG A 8 40.14 -0.71 -10.60
CA ARG A 8 39.79 -0.78 -9.17
C ARG A 8 38.45 -0.07 -8.99
N ARG A 9 37.46 -0.76 -8.44
CA ARG A 9 36.18 -0.16 -8.03
C ARG A 9 36.41 0.87 -6.92
N GLN A 10 36.07 2.13 -7.20
CA GLN A 10 35.90 3.17 -6.18
C GLN A 10 34.41 3.21 -5.73
N PRO A 11 34.12 3.53 -4.46
CA PRO A 11 32.75 3.67 -3.99
C PRO A 11 32.16 5.01 -4.45
N ILE A 12 31.01 4.95 -5.11
CA ILE A 12 30.26 6.11 -5.59
C ILE A 12 29.67 6.83 -4.36
N ARG A 13 30.07 8.09 -4.17
CA ARG A 13 29.49 9.02 -3.18
C ARG A 13 28.12 9.50 -3.66
N MET A 14 27.18 9.44 -2.72
CA MET A 14 25.75 9.72 -2.81
C MET A 14 25.47 11.21 -3.02
N CYS A 15 24.77 11.56 -4.10
CA CYS A 15 24.23 12.91 -4.34
C CYS A 15 22.80 13.01 -3.80
N CYS A 16 22.63 13.58 -2.61
CA CYS A 16 21.34 13.87 -1.95
C CYS A 16 20.74 15.22 -2.40
N LEU A 17 20.51 15.42 -3.70
CA LEU A 17 19.99 16.68 -4.22
C LEU A 17 18.76 16.43 -5.11
N GLY A 18 17.58 16.42 -4.51
CA GLY A 18 16.35 16.32 -5.30
C GLY A 18 15.12 15.92 -4.49
N CYS A 19 14.58 16.85 -3.69
CA CYS A 19 13.17 16.86 -3.30
C CYS A 19 12.73 18.14 -2.55
N LEU A 20 13.60 19.15 -2.41
CA LEU A 20 13.19 20.47 -1.94
C LEU A 20 13.27 21.46 -3.11
N ILE A 21 12.17 22.19 -3.32
CA ILE A 21 12.03 23.43 -4.10
C ILE A 21 11.75 23.24 -5.59
N TRP A 22 10.49 23.40 -5.99
CA TRP A 22 10.13 24.02 -7.27
C TRP A 22 8.97 25.02 -7.09
N ILE A 23 9.15 26.18 -7.74
CA ILE A 23 8.23 27.30 -8.04
C ILE A 23 8.34 28.53 -7.12
N LEU A 24 9.27 29.43 -7.49
CA LEU A 24 8.93 30.74 -8.07
C LEU A 24 10.21 31.41 -8.60
N SER A 25 10.32 31.47 -9.92
CA SER A 25 11.20 32.39 -10.63
C SER A 25 10.35 33.20 -11.61
N LEU A 26 10.47 34.53 -11.57
CA LEU A 26 10.77 35.41 -12.71
C LEU A 26 10.79 36.88 -12.27
N GLY A 27 11.81 37.62 -12.71
CA GLY A 27 11.79 39.08 -12.67
C GLY A 27 13.16 39.74 -12.50
N SER A 28 14.04 39.63 -13.50
CA SER A 28 15.25 40.43 -13.58
C SER A 28 14.95 41.90 -13.91
N ALA A 29 15.58 42.83 -13.21
CA ALA A 29 15.81 44.18 -13.71
C ALA A 29 17.23 44.63 -13.32
N SER A 30 18.01 44.94 -14.35
CA SER A 30 19.37 45.47 -14.32
C SER A 30 19.33 46.97 -14.00
N ALA A 31 20.21 47.45 -13.11
CA ALA A 31 20.67 48.85 -13.12
C ALA A 31 21.99 49.01 -12.36
N ALA A 32 22.86 49.82 -12.94
CA ALA A 32 24.25 50.07 -12.58
C ALA A 32 24.47 50.77 -11.23
N ALA A 33 25.64 50.52 -10.62
CA ALA A 33 26.10 51.13 -9.37
C ALA A 33 26.80 52.49 -9.59
N PRO A 34 26.56 53.50 -8.74
CA PRO A 34 27.47 54.62 -8.50
C PRO A 34 28.15 54.53 -7.11
N PRO A 35 29.18 55.36 -6.83
CA PRO A 35 30.24 55.05 -5.87
C PRO A 35 29.93 55.38 -4.39
N SER A 36 30.74 54.76 -3.54
CA SER A 36 30.69 54.58 -2.09
C SER A 36 30.53 55.85 -1.24
N ALA A 37 29.54 55.83 -0.35
CA ALA A 37 29.40 56.69 0.83
C ALA A 37 29.76 55.88 2.11
N PRO A 38 29.98 56.51 3.28
CA PRO A 38 30.85 56.01 4.33
C PRO A 38 30.29 54.75 5.01
N GLU A 39 31.21 53.90 5.44
CA GLU A 39 31.03 52.60 6.08
C GLU A 39 30.00 52.66 7.23
N SER A 40 28.76 52.34 6.89
CA SER A 40 27.72 51.98 7.85
C SER A 40 28.19 50.73 8.58
N ALA A 41 28.13 50.75 9.91
CA ALA A 41 28.29 49.58 10.77
C ALA A 41 27.67 48.34 10.12
N PRO A 42 28.30 47.15 10.19
CA PRO A 42 27.81 45.98 9.49
C PRO A 42 26.35 45.80 9.83
N ALA A 43 25.48 45.99 8.83
CA ALA A 43 24.09 45.62 8.95
C ALA A 43 24.06 44.17 9.44
N PRO A 44 23.18 43.82 10.40
CA PRO A 44 23.08 42.44 10.83
C PRO A 44 22.92 41.58 9.59
N ILE A 45 23.84 40.64 9.41
CA ILE A 45 23.81 39.66 8.33
C ILE A 45 22.40 39.09 8.36
N SER A 46 21.60 39.35 7.32
CA SER A 46 20.21 38.89 7.27
C SER A 46 20.16 37.41 7.64
N GLU A 47 19.41 37.07 8.69
CA GLU A 47 19.17 35.71 9.20
C GLU A 47 18.37 34.83 8.20
N SER A 48 18.52 35.03 6.89
CA SER A 48 17.72 34.42 5.82
C SER A 48 17.99 32.92 5.59
N GLY A 49 18.53 32.22 6.58
CA GLY A 49 18.77 30.78 6.54
C GLY A 49 18.42 30.03 7.83
N ARG A 50 17.90 30.71 8.87
CA ARG A 50 17.40 30.05 10.08
C ARG A 50 15.95 29.62 9.87
N ILE A 51 15.69 28.35 10.10
CA ILE A 51 14.34 27.78 10.13
C ILE A 51 13.82 27.96 11.56
N GLU A 52 12.72 28.68 11.70
CA GLU A 52 12.02 28.81 12.98
C GLU A 52 11.36 27.48 13.36
N VAL A 53 11.45 27.10 14.64
CA VAL A 53 10.79 25.92 15.19
C VAL A 53 10.06 26.30 16.46
N SER A 54 8.81 25.85 16.57
CA SER A 54 8.00 26.02 17.77
C SER A 54 7.14 24.78 18.00
N GLN A 55 6.57 24.63 19.20
CA GLN A 55 5.57 23.58 19.43
C GLN A 55 4.18 24.09 19.00
N GLY A 56 3.55 23.35 18.08
CA GLY A 56 2.19 23.57 17.61
C GLY A 56 1.21 22.53 18.16
N GLU A 57 0.02 22.50 17.57
CA GLU A 57 -1.02 21.51 17.92
C GLU A 57 -0.55 20.08 17.57
N PRO A 58 -0.52 19.14 18.54
CA PRO A 58 -0.02 17.79 18.30
C PRO A 58 -0.82 17.05 17.22
N ALA A 59 -0.12 16.34 16.33
CA ALA A 59 -0.73 15.54 15.27
C ALA A 59 -0.18 14.10 15.26
N SER A 60 -1.09 13.13 15.25
CA SER A 60 -0.73 11.70 15.23
C SER A 60 -0.37 11.24 13.81
N LEU A 61 0.84 10.70 13.66
CA LEU A 61 1.30 9.99 12.47
C LEU A 61 0.96 8.51 12.62
N THR A 62 -0.03 8.05 11.88
CA THR A 62 -0.41 6.63 11.84
C THR A 62 0.06 5.96 10.56
N PHE A 63 0.57 4.74 10.69
CA PHE A 63 0.88 3.85 9.57
C PHE A 63 0.52 2.41 9.94
N TRP A 64 -0.18 1.71 9.04
CA TRP A 64 -0.60 0.31 9.23
C TRP A 64 -1.32 0.06 10.57
N ASN A 65 -2.32 0.90 10.87
CA ASN A 65 -3.12 0.89 12.11
C ASN A 65 -2.31 1.07 13.41
N ARG A 66 -1.11 1.63 13.33
CA ARG A 66 -0.26 1.94 14.47
C ARG A 66 0.06 3.42 14.50
N GLU A 67 -0.01 4.03 15.68
CA GLU A 67 0.51 5.37 15.91
C GLU A 67 2.03 5.30 15.99
N ILE A 68 2.70 5.75 14.94
CA ILE A 68 4.15 5.75 14.85
C ILE A 68 4.70 6.85 15.76
N ALA A 69 4.21 8.08 15.58
CA ALA A 69 4.68 9.25 16.30
C ALA A 69 3.54 10.23 16.54
N ILE A 70 3.64 11.02 17.61
CA ILE A 70 2.89 12.28 17.74
C ILE A 70 3.89 13.39 17.42
N LEU A 71 3.62 14.14 16.36
CA LEU A 71 4.43 15.29 15.96
C LEU A 71 3.92 16.53 16.66
N ARG A 72 4.84 17.37 17.14
CA ARG A 72 4.52 18.60 17.86
C ARG A 72 5.25 19.82 17.30
N ALA A 73 6.35 19.64 16.57
CA ALA A 73 7.10 20.76 16.03
C ALA A 73 6.43 21.35 14.79
N ASP A 74 6.13 22.65 14.83
CA ASP A 74 5.99 23.49 13.64
C ASP A 74 7.39 23.89 13.16
N ILE A 75 7.72 23.61 11.91
CA ILE A 75 9.07 23.83 11.35
C ILE A 75 8.95 24.71 10.11
N GLY A 76 9.43 25.95 10.19
CA GLY A 76 9.40 26.90 9.08
C GLY A 76 7.98 27.22 8.59
N GLY A 77 7.00 27.26 9.50
CA GLY A 77 5.58 27.50 9.18
C GLY A 77 4.83 26.26 8.68
N ILE A 78 5.44 25.07 8.77
CA ILE A 78 4.80 23.81 8.44
C ILE A 78 4.30 23.19 9.74
N SER A 79 2.98 23.24 9.94
CA SER A 79 2.33 22.73 11.14
C SER A 79 2.52 21.22 11.31
N PRO A 80 2.37 20.67 12.54
CA PRO A 80 2.47 19.23 12.77
C PRO A 80 1.51 18.41 11.89
N ALA A 81 0.26 18.87 11.72
CA ALA A 81 -0.72 18.20 10.85
C ALA A 81 -0.30 18.21 9.37
N GLU A 82 0.29 19.30 8.89
CA GLU A 82 0.85 19.40 7.54
C GLU A 82 2.04 18.46 7.38
N ARG A 83 2.92 18.37 8.39
CA ARG A 83 4.03 17.41 8.42
C ARG A 83 3.50 15.98 8.32
N VAL A 84 2.53 15.57 9.15
CA VAL A 84 1.93 14.22 9.10
C VAL A 84 1.49 13.87 7.67
N ARG A 85 0.74 14.77 7.01
CA ARG A 85 0.24 14.51 5.64
C ARG A 85 1.38 14.31 4.64
N ARG A 86 2.43 15.14 4.72
CA ARG A 86 3.61 15.03 3.84
C ARG A 86 4.38 13.74 4.09
N ILE A 87 4.50 13.35 5.36
CA ILE A 87 5.21 12.14 5.76
C ILE A 87 4.46 10.90 5.31
N GLN A 88 3.14 10.88 5.45
CA GLN A 88 2.30 9.79 4.93
C GLN A 88 2.50 9.62 3.43
N GLY A 89 2.43 10.72 2.65
CA GLY A 89 2.72 10.68 1.21
C GLY A 89 4.13 10.16 0.90
N LYS A 90 5.14 10.61 1.67
CA LYS A 90 6.53 10.16 1.48
C LYS A 90 6.74 8.69 1.81
N ILE A 91 6.12 8.18 2.87
CA ILE A 91 6.15 6.75 3.23
C ILE A 91 5.49 5.93 2.11
N THR A 92 4.34 6.38 1.59
CA THR A 92 3.69 5.73 0.44
C THR A 92 4.63 5.69 -0.77
N ASP A 93 5.24 6.81 -1.15
CA ASP A 93 6.16 6.89 -2.29
C ASP A 93 7.39 6.00 -2.16
N VAL A 94 7.99 5.94 -0.97
CA VAL A 94 9.14 5.07 -0.70
C VAL A 94 8.73 3.61 -0.80
N LEU A 95 7.61 3.22 -0.18
CA LEU A 95 7.15 1.83 -0.13
C LEU A 95 6.53 1.29 -1.44
N VAL A 96 6.40 2.15 -2.46
CA VAL A 96 6.13 1.77 -3.84
C VAL A 96 7.40 1.23 -4.52
N ARG A 97 8.58 1.78 -4.19
CA ARG A 97 9.86 1.47 -4.84
C ARG A 97 10.72 0.51 -4.01
N GLU A 98 10.63 0.64 -2.70
CA GLU A 98 11.43 -0.09 -1.73
C GLU A 98 10.60 -1.18 -1.02
N PRO A 99 11.23 -2.30 -0.63
CA PRO A 99 10.55 -3.41 0.02
C PRO A 99 10.02 -3.07 1.43
N GLY A 100 10.61 -2.08 2.10
CA GLY A 100 10.33 -1.71 3.48
C GLY A 100 10.93 -2.70 4.46
N ASN A 101 12.21 -3.07 4.29
CA ASN A 101 12.86 -4.09 5.10
C ASN A 101 13.37 -3.56 6.45
N THR A 102 13.92 -2.36 6.47
CA THR A 102 14.50 -1.76 7.67
C THR A 102 13.95 -0.36 7.92
N ALA A 103 13.65 -0.06 9.18
CA ALA A 103 13.46 1.29 9.70
C ALA A 103 14.67 1.67 10.55
N GLU A 104 15.27 2.82 10.28
CA GLU A 104 16.44 3.30 11.02
C GLU A 104 16.36 4.82 11.24
N ALA A 105 17.03 5.30 12.28
CA ALA A 105 17.16 6.73 12.54
C ALA A 105 18.62 7.16 12.49
N VAL A 106 18.92 8.17 11.68
CA VAL A 106 20.27 8.73 11.53
C VAL A 106 20.27 10.14 12.11
N ARG A 107 21.13 10.38 13.10
CA ARG A 107 21.34 11.73 13.65
C ARG A 107 21.90 12.63 12.56
N SER A 108 21.30 13.81 12.39
CA SER A 108 21.70 14.76 11.37
C SER A 108 21.40 16.19 11.78
N THR A 109 22.11 17.11 11.14
CA THR A 109 21.90 18.55 11.29
C THR A 109 21.57 19.12 9.92
N PHE A 110 20.50 19.92 9.85
CA PHE A 110 20.11 20.64 8.64
C PHE A 110 19.84 22.10 8.98
N ALA A 111 20.59 23.03 8.37
CA ALA A 111 20.62 24.43 8.78
C ALA A 111 20.89 24.55 10.30
N ASN A 112 19.96 25.11 11.06
CA ASN A 112 20.00 25.21 12.53
C ASN A 112 19.27 24.09 13.26
N LEU A 113 18.65 23.14 12.55
CA LEU A 113 17.90 22.04 13.13
C LEU A 113 18.85 20.89 13.47
N ASN A 114 18.83 20.46 14.73
CA ASN A 114 19.50 19.25 15.18
C ASN A 114 18.45 18.19 15.49
N GLY A 115 18.57 17.00 14.92
CA GLY A 115 17.57 15.97 15.14
C GLY A 115 17.95 14.64 14.49
N PHE A 116 16.94 13.88 14.12
CA PHE A 116 17.08 12.56 13.52
C PHE A 116 16.28 12.48 12.23
N TRP A 117 16.88 11.91 11.19
CA TRP A 117 16.13 11.45 10.02
C TRP A 117 15.74 10.00 10.23
N VAL A 118 14.43 9.75 10.27
CA VAL A 118 13.87 8.41 10.15
C VAL A 118 13.89 8.02 8.68
N GLN A 119 14.36 6.81 8.40
CA GLN A 119 14.58 6.28 7.07
C GLN A 119 13.96 4.89 6.95
N ILE A 120 13.50 4.57 5.74
CA ILE A 120 13.06 3.22 5.36
C ILE A 120 14.01 2.74 4.26
N ASP A 121 14.68 1.60 4.46
CA ASP A 121 15.67 1.05 3.51
C ASP A 121 16.71 2.10 3.06
N GLY A 122 17.20 2.92 4.00
CA GLY A 122 18.16 4.00 3.74
C GLY A 122 17.57 5.25 3.04
N HIS A 123 16.26 5.27 2.76
CA HIS A 123 15.57 6.41 2.17
C HIS A 123 14.91 7.28 3.25
N PRO A 124 15.29 8.56 3.39
CA PRO A 124 14.72 9.43 4.41
C PRO A 124 13.23 9.71 4.15
N VAL A 125 12.42 9.46 5.17
CA VAL A 125 10.97 9.67 5.13
C VAL A 125 10.56 10.90 5.92
N PHE A 126 11.12 11.12 7.12
CA PHE A 126 10.81 12.29 7.95
C PHE A 126 11.85 12.59 9.01
N GLY A 127 11.85 13.83 9.49
CA GLY A 127 12.74 14.29 10.55
C GLY A 127 12.00 14.48 11.88
N LEU A 128 12.66 14.10 12.98
CA LEU A 128 12.26 14.40 14.35
C LEU A 128 13.26 15.38 14.97
N VAL A 129 12.73 16.45 15.57
CA VAL A 129 13.51 17.50 16.26
C VAL A 129 13.15 17.51 17.75
N PRO A 130 13.99 18.11 18.63
CA PRO A 130 13.72 18.19 20.06
C PRO A 130 12.31 18.68 20.43
N GLU A 131 11.76 19.59 19.63
CA GLU A 131 10.43 20.17 19.82
C GLU A 131 9.29 19.17 19.53
N ASP A 132 9.55 18.03 18.89
CA ASP A 132 8.56 16.94 18.74
C ASP A 132 8.36 16.14 20.03
N ALA A 133 9.32 16.20 20.95
CA ALA A 133 9.29 15.47 22.20
C ALA A 133 8.26 16.05 23.17
N ASP A 134 7.65 15.18 23.98
CA ASP A 134 6.62 15.60 24.92
C ASP A 134 7.24 16.17 26.19
N ALA A 135 7.30 17.50 26.26
CA ALA A 135 7.81 18.23 27.41
C ALA A 135 6.95 18.03 28.69
N VAL A 136 5.69 17.61 28.55
CA VAL A 136 4.79 17.40 29.70
C VAL A 136 5.09 16.07 30.38
N THR A 137 5.34 15.03 29.60
CA THR A 137 5.70 13.70 30.13
C THR A 137 7.20 13.58 30.45
N GLY A 138 8.01 14.51 29.95
CA GLY A 138 9.47 14.49 30.09
C GLY A 138 10.16 13.53 29.11
N GLU A 139 9.45 13.03 28.10
CA GLU A 139 10.01 12.20 27.04
C GLU A 139 11.06 12.99 26.26
N THR A 140 12.24 12.39 26.07
CA THR A 140 13.30 12.99 25.26
C THR A 140 13.14 12.63 23.77
N VAL A 141 13.66 13.46 22.87
CA VAL A 141 13.64 13.14 21.43
C VAL A 141 14.37 11.82 21.12
N ASP A 142 15.44 11.50 21.84
CA ASP A 142 16.15 10.22 21.70
C ASP A 142 15.26 9.02 22.09
N GLU A 143 14.43 9.14 23.13
CA GLU A 143 13.46 8.10 23.52
C GLU A 143 12.32 7.99 22.50
N GLN A 144 11.77 9.12 22.07
CA GLN A 144 10.74 9.15 21.04
C GLN A 144 11.24 8.50 19.74
N VAL A 145 12.48 8.78 19.32
CA VAL A 145 13.09 8.19 18.12
C VAL A 145 13.21 6.68 18.23
N ARG A 146 13.65 6.14 19.37
CA ARG A 146 13.72 4.68 19.57
C ARG A 146 12.34 4.05 19.42
N ARG A 147 11.34 4.61 20.11
CA ARG A 147 9.95 4.15 20.02
C ARG A 147 9.42 4.21 18.59
N VAL A 148 9.70 5.30 17.88
CA VAL A 148 9.28 5.49 16.49
C VAL A 148 9.89 4.43 15.57
N VAL A 149 11.19 4.15 15.70
CA VAL A 149 11.88 3.13 14.90
C VAL A 149 11.29 1.75 15.18
N ASP A 150 11.10 1.39 16.45
CA ASP A 150 10.56 0.09 16.84
C ASP A 150 9.14 -0.12 16.28
N VAL A 151 8.24 0.84 16.50
CA VAL A 151 6.85 0.76 16.02
C VAL A 151 6.78 0.80 14.50
N LEU A 152 7.63 1.58 13.83
CA LEU A 152 7.69 1.63 12.37
C LEU A 152 8.21 0.30 11.80
N GLN A 153 9.24 -0.29 12.39
CA GLN A 153 9.74 -1.60 12.01
C GLN A 153 8.65 -2.66 12.15
N GLU A 154 7.94 -2.71 13.28
CA GLU A 154 6.80 -3.63 13.47
C GLU A 154 5.70 -3.43 12.42
N ALA A 155 5.40 -2.18 12.07
CA ALA A 155 4.41 -1.86 11.04
C ALA A 155 4.85 -2.32 9.64
N LEU A 156 6.14 -2.15 9.32
CA LEU A 156 6.74 -2.62 8.08
C LEU A 156 6.78 -4.15 8.01
N ASP A 157 7.10 -4.81 9.12
CA ASP A 157 7.10 -6.27 9.24
C ASP A 157 5.70 -6.82 9.03
N ALA A 158 4.69 -6.24 9.71
CA ALA A 158 3.29 -6.63 9.53
C ALA A 158 2.80 -6.40 8.10
N ARG A 159 3.20 -5.29 7.46
CA ARG A 159 2.91 -5.02 6.05
C ARG A 159 3.57 -6.05 5.15
N ARG A 160 4.84 -6.38 5.39
CA ARG A 160 5.60 -7.37 4.61
C ARG A 160 5.05 -8.76 4.81
N GLU A 161 4.60 -9.15 6.00
CA GLU A 161 3.93 -10.43 6.23
C GLU A 161 2.62 -10.51 5.45
N GLN A 162 1.81 -9.45 5.47
CA GLN A 162 0.60 -9.39 4.65
C GLN A 162 0.89 -9.40 3.14
N ARG A 163 2.02 -8.83 2.70
CA ARG A 163 2.46 -8.79 1.29
C ARG A 163 3.31 -10.01 0.89
N SER A 164 3.85 -10.77 1.84
CA SER A 164 4.57 -12.01 1.63
C SER A 164 3.60 -13.19 1.51
N LEU A 165 2.41 -13.11 2.12
CA LEU A 165 1.31 -14.04 1.84
C LEU A 165 1.02 -14.21 0.34
N PRO A 166 1.11 -13.17 -0.52
CA PRO A 166 1.09 -13.33 -1.97
C PRO A 166 2.46 -13.44 -2.67
N LEU A 167 3.62 -13.31 -2.01
CA LEU A 167 4.95 -13.57 -2.64
C LEU A 167 5.46 -15.00 -2.45
N ILE A 168 4.81 -15.78 -1.58
CA ILE A 168 4.93 -17.23 -1.64
C ILE A 168 4.16 -17.75 -2.87
N LEU A 169 3.72 -16.97 -3.88
CA LEU A 169 2.96 -17.54 -5.01
C LEU A 169 3.72 -18.55 -5.88
N ASP A 170 5.05 -18.67 -5.75
CA ASP A 170 5.81 -19.79 -6.36
C ASP A 170 5.86 -21.06 -5.49
N ALA A 171 5.53 -20.98 -4.18
CA ALA A 171 5.41 -22.14 -3.28
C ALA A 171 3.98 -22.32 -2.69
N VAL A 172 3.11 -21.35 -2.92
CA VAL A 172 1.69 -21.21 -2.63
C VAL A 172 1.04 -20.99 -3.99
N LEU A 173 1.21 -22.01 -4.84
CA LEU A 173 0.09 -22.39 -5.69
C LEU A 173 -1.17 -22.43 -4.77
N VAL A 174 -1.03 -22.87 -3.50
CA VAL A 174 -2.02 -23.17 -2.44
C VAL A 174 -2.69 -21.97 -1.71
N GLY A 175 -3.36 -21.05 -2.41
CA GLY A 175 -3.79 -19.78 -1.81
C GLY A 175 -5.18 -19.64 -1.17
N SER A 176 -6.06 -20.65 -1.16
CA SER A 176 -7.15 -20.68 -0.17
C SER A 176 -6.64 -21.49 1.02
N PRO A 177 -6.78 -21.03 2.28
CA PRO A 177 -6.56 -21.93 3.41
C PRO A 177 -7.56 -23.07 3.27
N ILE A 178 -7.11 -24.23 2.79
CA ILE A 178 -7.85 -25.48 2.94
C ILE A 178 -7.87 -25.69 4.45
N THR A 179 -8.94 -25.24 5.10
CA THR A 179 -9.15 -25.60 6.50
C THR A 179 -9.50 -27.08 6.43
N ASN A 180 -8.48 -27.92 6.58
CA ASN A 180 -8.62 -29.35 6.52
C ASN A 180 -9.39 -29.76 7.79
N TYR A 181 -10.72 -29.80 7.72
CA TYR A 181 -11.57 -30.45 8.72
C TYR A 181 -11.37 -31.97 8.61
N SER A 182 -10.14 -32.44 8.85
CA SER A 182 -9.66 -33.79 8.52
C SER A 182 -10.12 -34.87 9.50
N ARG A 183 -11.41 -34.84 9.88
CA ARG A 183 -12.11 -35.97 10.50
C ARG A 183 -13.51 -36.24 9.92
N LEU A 184 -13.96 -35.45 8.93
CA LEU A 184 -15.24 -35.62 8.21
C LEU A 184 -15.08 -35.61 6.68
N ALA A 185 -13.86 -35.45 6.17
CA ALA A 185 -13.56 -35.24 4.75
C ALA A 185 -13.72 -36.50 3.87
N ASP A 186 -13.67 -37.70 4.45
CA ASP A 186 -13.80 -38.95 3.69
C ASP A 186 -15.19 -39.13 3.05
N GLU A 187 -16.24 -38.48 3.57
CA GLU A 187 -17.58 -38.53 2.99
C GLU A 187 -17.96 -37.23 2.24
N ARG A 188 -17.54 -36.06 2.74
CA ARG A 188 -18.05 -34.75 2.27
C ARG A 188 -17.11 -33.94 1.36
N GLY A 189 -15.88 -34.41 1.12
CA GLY A 189 -14.89 -33.71 0.29
C GLY A 189 -14.24 -32.53 1.04
N ALA A 190 -13.28 -31.86 0.39
CA ALA A 190 -12.59 -30.70 0.98
C ALA A 190 -13.37 -29.41 0.74
N VAL A 191 -13.40 -28.55 1.76
CA VAL A 191 -14.03 -27.22 1.68
C VAL A 191 -13.02 -26.19 1.18
N VAL A 192 -13.43 -25.39 0.20
CA VAL A 192 -12.66 -24.29 -0.34
C VAL A 192 -13.49 -23.01 -0.28
N GLY A 193 -12.88 -21.92 0.19
CA GLY A 193 -13.49 -20.60 0.28
C GLY A 193 -12.91 -19.62 -0.75
N THR A 194 -13.76 -18.73 -1.28
CA THR A 194 -13.33 -17.56 -2.05
C THR A 194 -14.11 -16.30 -1.68
N LYS A 195 -13.45 -15.14 -1.72
CA LYS A 195 -14.00 -13.87 -1.24
C LYS A 195 -14.32 -12.93 -2.39
N VAL A 196 -15.43 -12.22 -2.26
CA VAL A 196 -15.87 -11.21 -3.23
C VAL A 196 -16.40 -10.00 -2.49
N THR A 197 -16.04 -8.81 -2.96
CA THR A 197 -16.46 -7.52 -2.42
C THR A 197 -17.43 -6.85 -3.39
N ILE A 198 -18.61 -6.46 -2.91
CA ILE A 198 -19.70 -5.91 -3.73
C ILE A 198 -20.20 -4.62 -3.11
N GLY A 199 -20.62 -3.64 -3.91
CA GLY A 199 -21.19 -2.39 -3.41
C GLY A 199 -22.51 -2.57 -2.63
N TYR A 200 -22.80 -1.62 -1.74
CA TYR A 200 -24.05 -1.58 -0.97
C TYR A 200 -25.31 -1.33 -1.82
N ASP A 201 -25.13 -0.90 -3.06
CA ASP A 201 -26.18 -0.66 -4.04
C ASP A 201 -26.79 -1.96 -4.60
N THR A 202 -26.17 -3.12 -4.33
CA THR A 202 -26.64 -4.42 -4.79
C THR A 202 -27.38 -5.17 -3.67
N PRO A 203 -28.62 -5.65 -3.89
CA PRO A 203 -29.33 -6.47 -2.91
C PRO A 203 -28.54 -7.73 -2.51
N TRP A 204 -28.24 -7.89 -1.22
CA TRP A 204 -27.41 -9.01 -0.74
C TRP A 204 -27.97 -10.40 -1.12
N ARG A 205 -29.30 -10.54 -1.20
CA ARG A 205 -29.95 -11.79 -1.64
C ARG A 205 -29.61 -12.13 -3.09
N GLN A 206 -29.49 -11.12 -3.95
CA GLN A 206 -29.06 -11.28 -5.34
C GLN A 206 -27.58 -11.72 -5.38
N VAL A 207 -26.72 -11.11 -4.56
CA VAL A 207 -25.31 -11.51 -4.44
C VAL A 207 -25.18 -12.98 -4.05
N HIS A 208 -25.91 -13.43 -3.04
CA HIS A 208 -25.92 -14.84 -2.63
C HIS A 208 -26.37 -15.76 -3.77
N ALA A 209 -27.46 -15.42 -4.46
CA ALA A 209 -27.96 -16.22 -5.57
C ALA A 209 -26.95 -16.32 -6.73
N MET A 210 -26.30 -15.20 -7.08
CA MET A 210 -25.28 -15.15 -8.13
C MET A 210 -24.04 -15.97 -7.78
N LEU A 211 -23.54 -15.88 -6.55
CA LEU A 211 -22.39 -16.68 -6.09
C LEU A 211 -22.71 -18.18 -6.08
N THR A 212 -23.90 -18.57 -5.60
CA THR A 212 -24.36 -19.96 -5.65
C THR A 212 -24.57 -20.44 -7.10
N LEU A 213 -25.06 -19.58 -7.99
CA LEU A 213 -25.19 -19.88 -9.42
C LEU A 213 -23.84 -20.14 -10.07
N ALA A 214 -22.85 -19.28 -9.80
CA ALA A 214 -21.48 -19.46 -10.29
C ALA A 214 -20.88 -20.78 -9.80
N ALA A 215 -21.05 -21.11 -8.51
CA ALA A 215 -20.64 -22.41 -7.97
C ALA A 215 -21.32 -23.60 -8.67
N GLY A 216 -22.61 -23.47 -9.00
CA GLY A 216 -23.35 -24.49 -9.75
C GLY A 216 -22.92 -24.67 -11.21
N ARG A 217 -22.26 -23.67 -11.81
CA ARG A 217 -21.69 -23.72 -13.16
C ARG A 217 -20.31 -24.39 -13.18
N THR A 218 -19.59 -24.41 -12.06
CA THR A 218 -18.21 -24.92 -11.97
C THR A 218 -18.15 -26.45 -11.91
N SER A 219 -17.41 -27.05 -12.85
CA SER A 219 -17.35 -28.51 -13.05
C SER A 219 -16.73 -29.28 -11.89
N LEU A 220 -15.73 -28.69 -11.22
CA LEU A 220 -14.98 -29.32 -10.13
C LEU A 220 -15.62 -29.12 -8.74
N VAL A 221 -16.77 -28.46 -8.68
CA VAL A 221 -17.52 -28.19 -7.44
C VAL A 221 -18.61 -29.24 -7.25
N ARG A 222 -18.66 -29.84 -6.06
CA ARG A 222 -19.74 -30.76 -5.66
C ARG A 222 -21.06 -30.00 -5.51
N LYS A 223 -22.15 -30.65 -5.93
CA LYS A 223 -23.52 -30.20 -5.68
C LYS A 223 -24.00 -30.52 -4.25
N GLU A 224 -23.48 -31.60 -3.69
CA GLU A 224 -23.77 -32.06 -2.33
C GLU A 224 -22.44 -32.31 -1.57
N PRO A 225 -22.21 -31.62 -0.43
CA PRO A 225 -23.06 -30.59 0.18
C PRO A 225 -23.18 -29.32 -0.66
N ALA A 226 -24.33 -28.66 -0.59
CA ALA A 226 -24.60 -27.45 -1.36
C ALA A 226 -23.64 -26.30 -0.99
N PRO A 227 -23.22 -25.47 -1.96
CA PRO A 227 -22.42 -24.30 -1.69
C PRO A 227 -23.20 -23.28 -0.86
N PHE A 228 -22.51 -22.55 0.02
CA PHE A 228 -23.12 -21.55 0.88
C PHE A 228 -22.27 -20.29 0.96
N VAL A 229 -22.92 -19.15 1.21
CA VAL A 229 -22.29 -17.83 1.23
C VAL A 229 -22.46 -17.21 2.61
N LEU A 230 -21.38 -16.67 3.15
CA LEU A 230 -21.37 -15.91 4.39
C LEU A 230 -21.04 -14.43 4.10
N GLN A 231 -21.71 -13.52 4.80
CA GLN A 231 -21.26 -12.14 4.91
C GLN A 231 -20.20 -12.08 6.01
N ARG A 232 -18.97 -11.72 5.65
CA ARG A 232 -17.81 -11.73 6.55
C ARG A 232 -17.66 -10.43 7.31
N THR A 233 -17.77 -9.32 6.59
CA THR A 233 -17.49 -7.97 7.10
C THR A 233 -18.45 -6.99 6.43
N LEU A 234 -18.89 -5.99 7.18
CA LEU A 234 -19.51 -4.79 6.62
C LEU A 234 -18.46 -3.68 6.69
N ALA A 235 -17.67 -3.52 5.62
CA ALA A 235 -16.65 -2.49 5.56
C ALA A 235 -17.26 -1.16 5.11
N ASP A 236 -16.55 -0.05 5.33
CA ASP A 236 -17.08 1.30 5.15
C ASP A 236 -17.66 1.57 3.75
N PHE A 237 -17.12 0.91 2.71
CA PHE A 237 -17.52 1.12 1.31
C PHE A 237 -18.19 -0.09 0.64
N TYR A 238 -18.03 -1.28 1.20
CA TYR A 238 -18.59 -2.50 0.62
C TYR A 238 -18.77 -3.62 1.68
N PRO A 239 -19.83 -4.43 1.59
CA PRO A 239 -19.87 -5.73 2.24
C PRO A 239 -18.88 -6.72 1.60
N GLU A 240 -18.25 -7.53 2.45
CA GLU A 240 -17.42 -8.66 2.04
C GLU A 240 -18.21 -9.97 2.16
N TYR A 241 -18.25 -10.74 1.08
CA TYR A 241 -18.86 -12.07 1.02
C TYR A 241 -17.79 -13.14 0.87
N GLU A 242 -18.02 -14.30 1.47
CA GLU A 242 -17.19 -15.50 1.28
C GLU A 242 -18.08 -16.67 0.88
N LEU A 243 -17.81 -17.22 -0.31
CA LEU A 243 -18.46 -18.39 -0.88
C LEU A 243 -17.65 -19.64 -0.50
N PHE A 244 -18.31 -20.62 0.09
CA PHE A 244 -17.75 -21.93 0.42
C PHE A 244 -18.31 -22.99 -0.53
N VAL A 245 -17.41 -23.79 -1.10
CA VAL A 245 -17.70 -24.90 -2.00
C VAL A 245 -17.00 -26.17 -1.53
N HIS A 246 -17.54 -27.33 -1.92
CA HIS A 246 -16.91 -28.63 -1.65
C HIS A 246 -16.30 -29.17 -2.94
N ILE A 247 -15.10 -29.76 -2.86
CA ILE A 247 -14.41 -30.41 -3.98
C ILE A 247 -13.98 -31.82 -3.61
N ASP A 248 -14.01 -32.74 -4.58
CA ASP A 248 -13.59 -34.14 -4.40
C ASP A 248 -12.08 -34.29 -4.20
N ARG A 249 -11.32 -33.55 -5.01
CA ARG A 249 -9.88 -33.71 -5.18
C ARG A 249 -9.17 -32.44 -4.74
N PRO A 250 -8.71 -32.34 -3.47
CA PRO A 250 -8.09 -31.12 -2.93
C PRO A 250 -6.90 -30.62 -3.75
N GLU A 251 -6.20 -31.51 -4.44
CA GLU A 251 -5.10 -31.21 -5.35
C GLU A 251 -5.53 -30.45 -6.62
N GLN A 252 -6.80 -30.56 -7.03
CA GLN A 252 -7.36 -29.85 -8.19
C GLN A 252 -7.91 -28.47 -7.84
N ARG A 253 -7.78 -28.01 -6.60
CA ARG A 253 -8.37 -26.75 -6.13
C ARG A 253 -8.03 -25.54 -6.99
N PHE A 254 -6.86 -25.48 -7.63
CA PHE A 254 -6.46 -24.35 -8.45
C PHE A 254 -7.28 -24.24 -9.71
N PHE A 255 -7.51 -25.38 -10.36
CA PHE A 255 -8.37 -25.46 -11.53
C PHE A 255 -9.81 -25.16 -11.13
N ALA A 256 -10.26 -25.68 -9.99
CA ALA A 256 -11.60 -25.43 -9.47
C ALA A 256 -11.84 -23.94 -9.15
N LEU A 257 -10.88 -23.29 -8.47
CA LEU A 257 -10.94 -21.88 -8.15
C LEU A 257 -10.85 -21.00 -9.40
N SER A 258 -9.96 -21.32 -10.34
CA SER A 258 -9.82 -20.58 -11.60
C SER A 258 -11.13 -20.61 -12.40
N GLU A 259 -11.72 -21.78 -12.57
CA GLU A 259 -13.01 -21.94 -13.25
C GLU A 259 -14.14 -21.22 -12.49
N LEU A 260 -14.18 -21.33 -11.15
CA LEU A 260 -15.13 -20.62 -10.30
C LEU A 260 -15.00 -19.10 -10.40
N HIS A 261 -13.79 -18.56 -10.43
CA HIS A 261 -13.55 -17.12 -10.60
C HIS A 261 -13.99 -16.62 -11.96
N GLY A 262 -13.84 -17.43 -13.02
CA GLY A 262 -14.43 -17.15 -14.34
C GLY A 262 -15.95 -17.05 -14.24
N HIS A 263 -16.61 -18.08 -13.72
CA HIS A 263 -18.07 -18.08 -13.58
C HIS A 263 -18.61 -16.97 -12.66
N ILE A 264 -17.88 -16.58 -11.61
CA ILE A 264 -18.27 -15.45 -10.77
C ILE A 264 -18.24 -14.16 -11.59
N GLN A 265 -17.19 -13.91 -12.37
CA GLN A 265 -17.13 -12.72 -13.22
C GLN A 265 -18.25 -12.72 -14.26
N ASP A 266 -18.45 -13.84 -14.95
CA ASP A 266 -19.47 -13.98 -16.00
C ASP A 266 -20.88 -13.79 -15.46
N VAL A 267 -21.21 -14.44 -14.32
CA VAL A 267 -22.53 -14.29 -13.70
C VAL A 267 -22.73 -12.84 -13.24
N PHE A 268 -21.77 -12.22 -12.57
CA PHE A 268 -21.96 -10.85 -12.11
C PHE A 268 -22.14 -9.86 -13.28
N ASN A 269 -21.40 -10.07 -14.38
CA ASN A 269 -21.60 -9.34 -15.63
C ASN A 269 -23.00 -9.59 -16.23
N GLU A 270 -23.46 -10.84 -16.33
CA GLU A 270 -24.80 -11.22 -16.84
C GLU A 270 -25.93 -10.46 -16.13
N TYR A 271 -25.79 -10.22 -14.82
CA TYR A 271 -26.77 -9.51 -14.01
C TYR A 271 -26.47 -8.02 -13.81
N GLY A 272 -25.45 -7.46 -14.48
CA GLY A 272 -25.11 -6.03 -14.43
C GLY A 272 -24.66 -5.55 -13.03
N VAL A 273 -24.04 -6.44 -12.26
CA VAL A 273 -23.51 -6.16 -10.92
C VAL A 273 -21.99 -6.04 -10.99
N GLN A 274 -21.48 -4.91 -10.49
CA GLN A 274 -20.05 -4.66 -10.45
C GLN A 274 -19.42 -5.30 -9.21
N ILE A 275 -18.33 -6.04 -9.43
CA ILE A 275 -17.44 -6.48 -8.35
C ILE A 275 -16.51 -5.32 -7.99
N MET A 276 -16.47 -4.96 -6.70
CA MET A 276 -15.60 -3.90 -6.19
C MET A 276 -14.19 -4.44 -5.98
N SER A 277 -13.18 -3.63 -6.29
CA SER A 277 -11.81 -3.87 -5.85
C SER A 277 -11.55 -3.07 -4.56
N PRO A 278 -10.89 -3.65 -3.54
CA PRO A 278 -10.52 -2.94 -2.31
C PRO A 278 -9.70 -1.66 -2.52
N ASN A 279 -9.09 -1.48 -3.70
CA ASN A 279 -8.23 -0.35 -4.03
C ASN A 279 -8.94 0.78 -4.80
N PHE A 280 -10.27 0.73 -5.00
CA PHE A 280 -10.97 1.87 -5.59
C PHE A 280 -11.05 3.01 -4.56
N VAL A 281 -10.25 4.06 -4.79
CA VAL A 281 -10.22 5.29 -3.97
C VAL A 281 -11.51 6.11 -4.11
N SER A 282 -12.31 5.87 -5.15
CA SER A 282 -13.63 6.45 -5.38
C SER A 282 -14.47 5.54 -6.27
N GLN A 283 -15.79 5.55 -6.08
CA GLN A 283 -16.72 4.82 -6.93
C GLN A 283 -16.80 5.55 -8.29
N PRO A 284 -16.55 4.86 -9.42
CA PRO A 284 -16.68 5.48 -10.73
C PRO A 284 -18.15 5.84 -11.03
N ASP A 285 -18.37 6.95 -11.74
CA ASP A 285 -19.72 7.43 -12.11
C ASP A 285 -20.52 6.42 -12.94
N GLN A 286 -19.83 5.48 -13.58
CA GLN A 286 -20.41 4.39 -14.35
C GLN A 286 -19.89 3.04 -13.83
N LYS A 287 -20.77 2.04 -13.84
CA LYS A 287 -20.41 0.67 -13.47
C LYS A 287 -19.29 0.17 -14.39
N VAL A 288 -18.19 -0.31 -13.80
CA VAL A 288 -17.09 -0.94 -14.54
C VAL A 288 -17.39 -2.43 -14.65
N TRP A 289 -17.88 -2.84 -15.81
CA TRP A 289 -18.18 -4.24 -16.13
C TRP A 289 -17.89 -4.49 -17.61
N VAL A 290 -17.75 -5.75 -18.00
CA VAL A 290 -17.51 -6.13 -19.41
C VAL A 290 -18.81 -6.73 -19.96
N PRO A 291 -19.48 -6.05 -20.91
CA PRO A 291 -20.66 -6.60 -21.59
C PRO A 291 -20.32 -7.90 -22.32
N GLU A 292 -21.28 -8.82 -22.42
CA GLU A 292 -21.08 -10.16 -23.05
C GLU A 292 -20.51 -10.07 -24.46
N GLN A 293 -20.93 -9.08 -25.24
CA GLN A 293 -20.45 -8.82 -26.60
C GLN A 293 -18.93 -8.55 -26.67
N ASP A 294 -18.32 -8.11 -25.56
CA ASP A 294 -16.91 -7.71 -25.47
C ASP A 294 -16.05 -8.77 -24.73
N TRP A 295 -16.62 -9.89 -24.29
CA TRP A 295 -15.90 -10.93 -23.53
C TRP A 295 -14.72 -11.54 -24.30
N TYR A 296 -14.84 -11.63 -25.63
CA TYR A 296 -13.79 -12.16 -26.52
C TYR A 296 -13.11 -11.05 -27.32
N ALA A 297 -12.95 -9.86 -26.73
CA ALA A 297 -12.10 -8.82 -27.30
C ALA A 297 -10.67 -9.36 -27.51
N ALA A 298 -10.06 -9.04 -28.66
CA ALA A 298 -8.73 -9.53 -29.00
C ALA A 298 -7.71 -9.19 -27.87
N PRO A 299 -6.84 -10.13 -27.48
CA PRO A 299 -6.46 -11.36 -28.18
C PRO A 299 -7.30 -12.60 -27.81
N ALA A 300 -8.37 -12.47 -27.03
CA ALA A 300 -9.23 -13.60 -26.72
C ALA A 300 -9.98 -14.09 -27.97
N ALA A 301 -10.15 -15.40 -28.08
CA ALA A 301 -10.98 -16.01 -29.11
C ALA A 301 -12.01 -16.90 -28.40
N PRO A 302 -13.25 -17.00 -28.93
CA PRO A 302 -14.23 -17.93 -28.39
C PRO A 302 -13.64 -19.35 -28.43
N GLU A 303 -13.59 -20.04 -27.29
CA GLU A 303 -13.22 -21.44 -27.29
C GLU A 303 -14.20 -22.19 -28.20
N THR A 304 -13.70 -22.69 -29.33
CA THR A 304 -14.51 -23.54 -30.20
C THR A 304 -14.82 -24.78 -29.40
N ARG A 305 -16.08 -24.95 -28.98
CA ARG A 305 -16.57 -26.09 -28.20
C ARG A 305 -16.47 -27.39 -29.01
N THR A 306 -15.26 -27.88 -29.26
CA THR A 306 -14.99 -29.17 -29.88
C THR A 306 -13.59 -29.62 -29.42
N ALA A 307 -13.51 -30.79 -28.80
CA ALA A 307 -12.31 -31.47 -28.27
C ALA A 307 -11.84 -31.08 -26.85
N ARG A 308 -12.69 -31.34 -25.85
CA ARG A 308 -12.19 -31.78 -24.52
C ARG A 308 -13.14 -32.81 -23.91
N ARG A 309 -13.31 -33.92 -24.63
CA ARG A 309 -13.64 -35.23 -24.07
C ARG A 309 -12.45 -36.11 -24.44
N GLU A 310 -11.98 -36.90 -23.47
CA GLU A 310 -10.79 -37.77 -23.53
C GLU A 310 -9.48 -37.07 -23.16
N LEU A 311 -9.21 -37.05 -21.85
CA LEU A 311 -8.01 -37.62 -21.22
C LEU A 311 -8.35 -37.95 -19.75
#